data_AF-A0A7C5L365-F1
#
_entry.id   AF-A0A7C5L365-F1
#
_cell.length_a   1.000
_cell.length_b   1.000
_cell.length_c   1.000
_cell.angle_alpha   90.00
_cell.angle_beta   90.00
_cell.angle_gamma   90.00
#
_symmetry.space_group_name_H-M   'P 1'
#
loop_
_entity.id
_entity.type
_entity.pdbx_description
1 polymer ?
#
loop_
_entity_poly.entity_id
_entity_poly.type
_entity_poly.pdbx_seq_one_letter_code
_entity_poly.pdbx_strand_id
1 'polypeptide(L)'
;MKIENLILEFLKQNPESSSGDIQRGISERKSIATIKRSLAKLVAQKLVSPIGKGKATRYKLSAYYNLFREVDIQGYYEKEIDERKIIENFNFSLLREILPKAKLFTENELNHLTALQKEFEKNMSELSEFEVRREFERLAIDLSWKSSQIEGNTYSQVSVVKGKANFLIASIKSSS
;
A
#
# COMPACT_ATOMS: atom_id res chain seq x y z
N MET A 1 18.55 -18.33 -10.44
CA MET A 1 17.45 -17.48 -9.91
C MET A 1 16.15 -18.27 -10.06
N LYS A 2 15.17 -18.18 -9.14
CA LYS A 2 13.92 -18.95 -9.30
C LYS A 2 13.11 -18.39 -10.47
N ILE A 3 12.55 -19.27 -11.32
CA ILE A 3 11.72 -18.90 -12.49
C ILE A 3 10.56 -17.98 -12.08
N GLU A 4 9.99 -18.21 -10.89
CA GLU A 4 8.90 -17.41 -10.33
C GLU A 4 9.28 -15.92 -10.20
N ASN A 5 10.50 -15.63 -9.74
CA ASN A 5 10.98 -14.25 -9.60
C ASN A 5 11.18 -13.58 -10.97
N LEU A 6 11.69 -14.32 -11.96
CA LEU A 6 11.84 -13.81 -13.33
C LEU A 6 10.48 -13.47 -13.96
N ILE A 7 9.45 -14.29 -13.70
CA ILE A 7 8.09 -14.02 -14.16
C ILE A 7 7.53 -12.76 -13.48
N LEU A 8 7.73 -12.60 -12.17
CA LEU A 8 7.26 -11.43 -11.42
C LEU A 8 7.93 -10.12 -11.91
N GLU A 9 9.25 -10.14 -12.09
CA GLU A 9 9.99 -8.98 -12.63
C GLU A 9 9.58 -8.64 -14.07
N PHE A 10 9.36 -9.66 -14.91
CA PHE A 10 8.86 -9.42 -16.26
C PHE A 10 7.46 -8.80 -16.26
N LEU A 11 6.55 -9.30 -15.44
CA LEU A 11 5.18 -8.78 -15.31
C LEU A 11 5.12 -7.38 -14.68
N LYS A 12 6.14 -6.98 -13.91
CA LYS A 12 6.28 -5.62 -13.37
C LYS A 12 6.50 -4.59 -14.47
N GLN A 13 7.25 -4.96 -15.51
CA GLN A 13 7.56 -4.09 -16.64
C GLN A 13 6.53 -4.22 -17.77
N ASN A 14 5.96 -5.42 -17.94
CA ASN A 14 5.05 -5.77 -19.03
C ASN A 14 3.75 -6.37 -18.47
N PRO A 15 2.85 -5.56 -17.89
CA PRO A 15 1.58 -6.05 -17.38
C PRO A 15 0.70 -6.64 -18.50
N GLU A 16 -0.21 -7.54 -18.15
CA GLU A 16 -1.16 -8.16 -19.08
C GLU A 16 -0.52 -9.01 -20.20
N SER A 17 0.62 -9.60 -19.89
CA SER A 17 1.35 -10.48 -20.81
C SER A 17 0.76 -11.89 -20.86
N SER A 18 0.77 -12.53 -22.04
CA SER A 18 0.38 -13.94 -22.16
C SER A 18 1.51 -14.88 -21.71
N SER A 19 1.18 -16.15 -21.45
CA SER A 19 2.22 -17.15 -21.12
C SER A 19 3.32 -17.29 -22.19
N GLY A 20 3.00 -17.03 -23.46
CA GLY A 20 3.98 -17.04 -24.55
C GLY A 20 4.85 -15.78 -24.59
N ASP A 21 4.27 -14.63 -24.26
CA ASP A 21 5.03 -13.37 -24.16
C ASP A 21 6.04 -13.46 -23.01
N ILE A 22 5.61 -13.97 -21.85
CA ILE A 22 6.47 -14.21 -20.70
C ILE A 22 7.60 -15.17 -21.06
N GLN A 23 7.31 -16.27 -21.76
CA GLN A 23 8.32 -17.24 -22.17
C GLN A 23 9.39 -16.62 -23.07
N ARG A 24 9.00 -15.72 -24.00
CA ARG A 24 9.93 -15.04 -24.90
C ARG A 24 10.73 -13.93 -24.20
N GLY A 25 10.13 -13.29 -23.21
CA GLY A 25 10.70 -12.12 -22.54
C GLY A 25 11.60 -12.42 -21.34
N ILE A 26 11.52 -13.61 -20.74
CA ILE A 26 12.45 -14.01 -19.68
C ILE A 26 13.80 -14.42 -20.28
N SER A 27 14.89 -14.11 -19.56
CA SER A 27 16.26 -14.44 -19.98
C SER A 27 16.55 -15.94 -20.03
N GLU A 28 15.83 -16.76 -19.26
CA GLU A 28 15.98 -18.21 -19.26
C GLU A 28 15.06 -18.90 -20.28
N ARG A 29 15.64 -19.66 -21.21
CA ARG A 29 14.88 -20.52 -22.12
C ARG A 29 14.25 -21.68 -21.36
N LYS A 30 12.96 -21.56 -21.02
CA LYS A 30 12.15 -22.63 -20.41
C LYS A 30 11.01 -23.04 -21.34
N SER A 31 10.53 -24.27 -21.15
CA SER A 31 9.35 -24.75 -21.86
C SER A 31 8.10 -23.97 -21.44
N ILE A 32 7.15 -23.80 -22.36
CA ILE A 32 5.85 -23.17 -22.06
C ILE A 32 5.11 -23.91 -20.94
N ALA A 33 5.29 -25.24 -20.84
CA ALA A 33 4.70 -26.07 -19.80
C ALA A 33 5.26 -25.71 -18.41
N THR A 34 6.56 -25.45 -18.31
CA THR A 34 7.21 -24.98 -17.08
C THR A 34 6.67 -23.61 -16.66
N ILE A 35 6.55 -22.67 -17.60
CA ILE A 35 6.01 -21.33 -17.34
C ILE A 35 4.57 -21.40 -16.85
N LYS A 36 3.72 -22.19 -17.51
CA LYS A 36 2.33 -22.40 -17.08
C LYS A 36 2.24 -23.02 -15.68
N ARG A 37 3.13 -23.96 -15.34
CA ARG A 37 3.19 -24.55 -13.98
C ARG A 37 3.59 -23.52 -12.93
N SER A 38 4.60 -22.70 -13.22
CA SER A 38 5.02 -21.61 -12.33
C SER A 38 3.94 -20.54 -12.18
N LEU A 39 3.26 -20.16 -13.27
CA LEU A 39 2.13 -19.23 -13.23
C LEU A 39 0.97 -19.79 -12.40
N ALA A 40 0.63 -21.07 -12.54
CA ALA A 40 -0.40 -21.70 -11.71
C ALA A 40 -0.05 -21.63 -10.22
N LYS A 41 1.22 -21.84 -9.86
CA LYS A 41 1.70 -21.69 -8.48
C LYS A 41 1.62 -20.24 -7.99
N LEU A 42 2.03 -19.27 -8.81
CA LEU A 42 1.94 -17.84 -8.48
C LEU A 42 0.49 -17.37 -8.33
N VAL A 43 -0.44 -17.91 -9.13
CA VAL A 43 -1.88 -17.66 -9.02
C VAL A 43 -2.43 -18.27 -7.74
N ALA A 44 -2.04 -19.51 -7.40
CA ALA A 44 -2.44 -20.15 -6.13
C ALA A 44 -1.94 -19.38 -4.90
N GLN A 45 -0.75 -18.78 -4.98
CA GLN A 45 -0.20 -17.88 -3.96
C GLN A 45 -0.80 -16.47 -3.99
N LYS A 46 -1.76 -16.20 -4.87
CA LYS A 46 -2.38 -14.88 -5.08
C LYS A 46 -1.39 -13.77 -5.44
N LEU A 47 -0.20 -14.09 -5.98
CA LEU A 47 0.79 -13.09 -6.40
C LEU A 47 0.52 -12.59 -7.83
N VAL A 48 -0.13 -13.43 -8.65
CA VAL A 48 -0.50 -13.13 -10.03
C VAL A 48 -1.99 -13.35 -10.21
N SER A 49 -2.63 -12.53 -11.04
CA SER A 49 -4.04 -12.65 -11.40
C SER A 49 -4.18 -12.90 -12.91
N PRO A 50 -4.90 -13.95 -13.33
CA PRO A 50 -5.22 -14.16 -14.73
C PRO A 50 -6.36 -13.23 -15.18
N ILE A 51 -6.28 -12.74 -16.41
CA ILE A 51 -7.29 -11.92 -17.09
C ILE A 51 -7.67 -12.63 -18.39
N GLY A 52 -8.97 -12.68 -18.70
CA GLY A 52 -9.48 -13.36 -19.89
C GLY A 52 -9.69 -14.86 -19.69
N LYS A 53 -9.99 -15.58 -20.77
CA LYS A 53 -10.32 -17.02 -20.75
C LYS A 53 -9.60 -17.78 -21.87
N GLY A 54 -9.19 -19.02 -21.58
CA GLY A 54 -8.62 -19.94 -22.57
C GLY A 54 -7.36 -19.40 -23.24
N LYS A 55 -7.33 -19.36 -24.58
CA LYS A 55 -6.18 -18.88 -25.36
C LYS A 55 -5.90 -17.38 -25.17
N ALA A 56 -6.89 -16.61 -24.73
CA ALA A 56 -6.75 -15.18 -24.44
C ALA A 56 -6.31 -14.89 -23.00
N THR A 57 -5.88 -15.90 -22.24
CA THR A 57 -5.44 -15.70 -20.85
C THR A 57 -4.15 -14.89 -20.80
N ARG A 58 -4.25 -13.73 -20.15
CA ARG A 58 -3.15 -12.82 -19.83
C ARG A 58 -2.94 -12.80 -18.33
N TYR A 59 -1.76 -12.38 -17.89
CA TYR A 59 -1.39 -12.36 -16.48
C TYR A 59 -0.95 -10.97 -16.08
N LYS A 60 -1.33 -10.55 -14.88
CA LYS A 60 -0.82 -9.34 -14.23
C LYS A 60 -0.46 -9.61 -12.79
N LEU A 61 0.40 -8.78 -12.21
CA LEU A 61 0.63 -8.79 -10.78
C LEU A 61 -0.68 -8.50 -10.04
N SER A 62 -0.93 -9.24 -8.97
CA SER A 62 -2.14 -9.05 -8.17
C SER A 62 -2.03 -7.80 -7.29
N ALA A 63 -3.17 -7.31 -6.82
CA ALA A 63 -3.20 -6.25 -5.81
C ALA A 63 -2.48 -6.68 -4.51
N TYR A 64 -2.60 -7.96 -4.14
CA TYR A 64 -1.90 -8.53 -2.99
C TYR A 64 -0.37 -8.44 -3.14
N TYR A 65 0.18 -8.81 -4.31
CA TYR A 65 1.61 -8.68 -4.55
C TYR A 65 2.10 -7.23 -4.39
N ASN A 66 1.33 -6.26 -4.90
CA ASN A 66 1.70 -4.85 -4.79
C ASN A 66 1.68 -4.32 -3.35
N LEU A 67 0.89 -4.92 -2.45
CA LEU A 67 0.87 -4.55 -1.03
C LEU A 67 2.11 -5.00 -0.27
N PHE A 68 2.62 -6.20 -0.55
CA PHE A 68 3.68 -6.83 0.24
C PHE A 68 5.04 -6.86 -0.45
N ARG A 69 5.13 -6.41 -1.71
CA ARG A 69 6.43 -6.36 -2.39
C ARG A 69 7.36 -5.39 -1.67
N GLU A 70 8.61 -5.81 -1.57
CA GLU A 70 9.67 -4.91 -1.13
C GLU A 70 9.86 -3.81 -2.18
N VAL A 71 10.05 -2.59 -1.69
CA VAL A 71 10.38 -1.44 -2.52
C VAL A 71 11.86 -1.17 -2.32
N ASP A 72 12.62 -1.12 -3.41
CA ASP A 72 14.00 -0.66 -3.39
C ASP A 72 14.01 0.85 -3.17
N ILE A 73 14.13 1.24 -1.90
CA ILE A 73 14.16 2.63 -1.48
C ILE A 73 15.42 3.32 -2.01
N GLN A 74 16.55 2.62 -2.04
CA GLN A 74 17.82 3.18 -2.48
C GLN A 74 17.77 3.51 -3.97
N GLY A 75 17.39 2.54 -4.80
CA GLY A 75 17.22 2.76 -6.24
C GLY A 75 16.10 3.76 -6.60
N TYR A 76 15.12 3.96 -5.71
CA TYR A 76 14.11 5.00 -5.88
C TYR A 76 14.68 6.41 -5.68
N TYR A 77 15.55 6.62 -4.68
CA TYR A 77 16.15 7.91 -4.38
C TYR A 77 17.39 8.24 -5.20
N GLU A 78 18.03 7.26 -5.85
CA GLU A 78 19.11 7.49 -6.82
C GLU A 78 18.69 8.33 -8.02
N LYS A 79 17.40 8.34 -8.35
CA LYS A 79 16.86 9.14 -9.46
C LYS A 79 16.53 10.55 -9.02
N GLU A 80 16.79 11.50 -9.90
CA GLU A 80 16.33 12.88 -9.76
C GLU A 80 14.80 12.93 -9.71
N ILE A 81 14.25 13.94 -9.02
CA ILE A 81 12.81 14.04 -8.73
C ILE A 81 11.96 13.94 -10.00
N ASP A 82 12.39 14.59 -11.08
CA ASP A 82 11.67 14.65 -12.36
C ASP A 82 11.67 13.31 -13.13
N GLU A 83 12.62 12.41 -12.81
CA GLU A 83 12.74 11.09 -13.44
C GLU A 83 12.00 9.99 -12.67
N ARG A 84 11.46 10.30 -11.49
CA ARG A 84 10.73 9.34 -10.65
C ARG A 84 9.37 9.06 -11.23
N LYS A 85 9.05 7.77 -11.37
CA LYS A 85 7.69 7.34 -11.72
C LYS A 85 6.78 7.50 -10.51
N ILE A 86 5.87 8.46 -10.58
CA ILE A 86 4.87 8.70 -9.53
C ILE A 86 3.52 8.05 -9.89
N ILE A 87 2.73 7.79 -8.85
CA ILE A 87 1.31 7.49 -9.01
C ILE A 87 0.58 8.82 -8.83
N GLU A 88 0.04 9.38 -9.92
CA GLU A 88 -0.57 10.71 -9.92
C GLU A 88 -1.84 10.80 -9.06
N ASN A 89 -2.57 9.69 -8.94
CA ASN A 89 -3.88 9.65 -8.28
C ASN A 89 -3.91 8.64 -7.14
N PHE A 90 -4.55 9.00 -6.03
CA PHE A 90 -4.77 8.07 -4.95
C PHE A 90 -5.70 6.92 -5.39
N ASN A 91 -5.31 5.68 -5.10
CA ASN A 91 -6.10 4.51 -5.45
C ASN A 91 -7.21 4.26 -4.43
N PHE A 92 -8.39 4.82 -4.63
CA PHE A 92 -9.54 4.61 -3.72
C PHE A 92 -9.99 3.14 -3.61
N SER A 93 -9.74 2.32 -4.63
CA SER A 93 -10.05 0.87 -4.56
C SER A 93 -9.17 0.15 -3.54
N LEU A 94 -8.03 0.73 -3.15
CA LEU A 94 -7.14 0.21 -2.11
C LEU A 94 -7.89 0.01 -0.80
N LEU A 95 -8.57 1.06 -0.32
CA LEU A 95 -9.25 1.06 0.98
C LEU A 95 -10.51 0.19 0.97
N ARG A 96 -11.30 0.24 -0.11
CA ARG A 96 -12.64 -0.37 -0.14
C ARG A 96 -12.64 -1.82 -0.64
N GLU A 97 -11.72 -2.18 -1.53
CA GLU A 97 -11.78 -3.46 -2.23
C GLU A 97 -10.58 -4.36 -1.95
N ILE A 98 -9.39 -3.76 -1.80
CA ILE A 98 -8.13 -4.51 -1.72
C ILE A 98 -7.80 -4.84 -0.26
N LEU A 99 -7.64 -3.83 0.61
CA LEU A 99 -7.23 -4.03 2.00
C LEU A 99 -8.20 -4.93 2.80
N PRO A 100 -9.54 -4.82 2.67
CA PRO A 100 -10.46 -5.69 3.41
C PRO A 100 -10.34 -7.18 3.08
N LYS A 101 -9.82 -7.51 1.89
CA LYS A 101 -9.64 -8.89 1.41
C LYS A 101 -8.22 -9.42 1.66
N ALA A 102 -7.29 -8.55 2.07
CA ALA A 102 -5.91 -8.90 2.33
C ALA A 102 -5.73 -9.30 3.80
N LYS A 103 -5.03 -10.41 4.06
CA LYS A 103 -4.56 -10.75 5.40
C LYS A 103 -3.29 -9.95 5.68
N LEU A 104 -3.46 -8.71 6.16
CA LEU A 104 -2.37 -7.76 6.41
C LEU A 104 -1.54 -8.11 7.65
N PHE A 105 -2.20 -8.66 8.66
CA PHE A 105 -1.60 -8.95 9.96
C PHE A 105 -1.63 -10.45 10.24
N THR A 106 -0.61 -10.90 10.97
CA THR A 106 -0.60 -12.20 11.62
C THR A 106 -1.61 -12.23 12.78
N GLU A 107 -1.96 -13.42 13.26
CA GLU A 107 -2.88 -13.57 14.39
C GLU A 107 -2.31 -12.94 15.68
N ASN A 108 -1.00 -13.05 15.89
CA ASN A 108 -0.33 -12.44 17.04
C ASN A 108 -0.38 -10.90 16.98
N GLU A 109 -0.11 -10.31 15.81
CA GLU A 109 -0.22 -8.87 15.61
C GLU A 109 -1.67 -8.39 15.79
N LEU A 110 -2.64 -9.15 15.27
CA LEU A 110 -4.06 -8.80 15.42
C LEU A 110 -4.50 -8.83 16.89
N ASN A 111 -4.05 -9.84 17.65
CA ASN A 111 -4.32 -9.93 19.09
C ASN A 111 -3.71 -8.74 19.84
N HIS A 112 -2.47 -8.38 19.50
CA HIS A 112 -1.79 -7.22 20.07
C HIS A 112 -2.53 -5.91 19.77
N LEU A 113 -2.89 -5.67 18.51
CA LEU A 113 -3.63 -4.48 18.09
C LEU A 113 -5.02 -4.41 18.75
N THR A 114 -5.70 -5.56 18.88
CA THR A 114 -7.01 -5.63 19.55
C THR A 114 -6.89 -5.32 21.03
N ALA A 115 -5.82 -5.74 21.69
CA ALA A 115 -5.57 -5.42 23.10
C ALA A 115 -5.36 -3.91 23.28
N LEU A 116 -4.53 -3.28 22.43
CA LEU A 116 -4.32 -1.82 22.44
C LEU A 116 -5.61 -1.06 22.16
N GLN A 117 -6.43 -1.52 21.21
CA GLN A 117 -7.71 -0.90 20.90
C GLN A 117 -8.67 -0.93 22.09
N LYS A 118 -8.75 -2.06 22.81
CA LYS A 118 -9.58 -2.17 24.02
C LYS A 118 -9.11 -1.25 25.14
N GLU A 119 -7.79 -1.13 25.31
CA GLU A 119 -7.21 -0.19 26.28
C GLU A 119 -7.55 1.26 25.92
N PHE A 120 -7.42 1.62 24.64
CA PHE A 120 -7.80 2.93 24.13
C PHE A 120 -9.29 3.23 24.35
N GLU A 121 -10.18 2.31 24.01
CA GLU A 121 -11.63 2.45 24.20
C GLU A 121 -11.99 2.63 25.68
N LYS A 122 -11.34 1.86 26.57
CA LYS A 122 -11.51 2.02 28.02
C LYS A 122 -11.10 3.42 28.46
N ASN A 123 -9.89 3.85 28.11
CA ASN A 123 -9.38 5.17 28.50
C ASN A 123 -10.26 6.30 27.95
N MET A 124 -10.80 6.15 26.73
CA MET A 124 -11.70 7.13 26.12
C MET A 124 -13.07 7.17 26.79
N SER A 125 -13.58 6.04 27.29
CA SER A 125 -14.88 6.00 27.98
C SER A 125 -14.91 6.74 29.32
N GLU A 126 -13.74 6.95 29.92
CA GLU A 126 -13.58 7.67 31.19
C GLU A 126 -13.49 9.20 31.00
N LEU A 127 -13.37 9.68 29.76
CA LEU A 127 -13.20 11.09 29.43
C LEU A 127 -14.53 11.76 29.03
N SER A 128 -14.69 13.04 29.40
CA SER A 128 -15.78 13.86 28.87
C SER A 128 -15.55 14.24 27.41
N GLU A 129 -16.62 14.58 26.68
CA GLU A 129 -16.52 15.03 25.28
C GLU A 129 -15.55 16.21 25.11
N PHE A 130 -15.49 17.11 26.09
CA PHE A 130 -14.55 18.24 26.10
C PHE A 130 -13.09 17.78 26.18
N GLU A 131 -12.79 16.82 27.05
CA GLU A 131 -11.44 16.28 27.20
C GLU A 131 -11.00 15.49 25.97
N VAL A 132 -11.88 14.64 25.44
CA VAL A 132 -11.65 13.92 24.19
C VAL A 132 -11.29 14.90 23.07
N ARG A 133 -12.10 15.96 22.90
CA ARG A 133 -11.83 16.98 21.87
C ARG A 133 -10.47 17.66 22.07
N ARG A 134 -10.13 18.02 23.31
CA ARG A 134 -8.84 18.65 23.63
C ARG A 134 -7.65 17.75 23.30
N GLU A 135 -7.73 16.46 23.62
CA GLU A 135 -6.64 15.52 23.31
C GLU A 135 -6.53 15.25 21.80
N PHE A 136 -7.65 15.17 21.07
CA PHE A 136 -7.62 15.08 19.60
C PHE A 136 -7.04 16.34 18.94
N GLU A 137 -7.34 17.53 19.46
CA GLU A 137 -6.74 18.79 18.99
C GLU A 137 -5.21 18.77 19.18
N ARG A 138 -4.74 18.32 20.33
CA ARG A 138 -3.31 18.15 20.60
C ARG A 138 -2.66 17.15 19.64
N LEU A 139 -3.26 15.98 19.44
CA LEU A 139 -2.76 14.98 18.50
C LEU A 139 -2.69 15.54 17.07
N ALA A 140 -3.71 16.26 16.63
CA ALA A 140 -3.73 16.88 15.31
C ALA A 140 -2.61 17.92 15.14
N ILE A 141 -2.32 18.71 16.18
CA ILE A 141 -1.20 19.65 16.19
C ILE A 141 0.14 18.90 16.06
N ASP A 142 0.33 17.84 16.86
CA ASP A 142 1.56 17.05 16.85
C ASP A 142 1.79 16.39 15.47
N LEU A 143 0.75 15.80 14.88
CA LEU A 143 0.81 15.21 13.54
C LEU A 143 1.11 16.26 12.47
N SER A 144 0.50 17.43 12.56
CA SER A 144 0.75 18.55 11.64
C SER A 144 2.21 19.01 11.72
N TRP A 145 2.76 19.08 12.93
CA TRP A 145 4.17 19.45 13.13
C TRP A 145 5.12 18.41 12.54
N LYS A 146 4.86 17.11 12.78
CA LYS A 146 5.66 16.02 12.21
C LYS A 146 5.59 15.97 10.69
N SER A 147 4.41 16.17 10.10
CA SER A 147 4.24 16.27 8.64
C SER A 147 5.06 17.42 8.06
N SER A 148 5.03 18.60 8.67
CA SER A 148 5.85 19.74 8.22
C SER A 148 7.35 19.42 8.29
N GLN A 149 7.80 18.73 9.34
CA GLN A 149 9.20 18.33 9.48
C GLN A 149 9.62 17.37 8.35
N ILE A 150 8.75 16.41 7.98
CA ILE A 150 9.00 15.43 6.92
C ILE A 150 9.01 16.07 5.53
N GLU A 151 8.15 17.07 5.30
CA GLU A 151 8.06 17.82 4.03
C GLU A 151 9.29 18.72 3.76
N GLY A 152 10.25 18.81 4.68
CA GLY A 152 11.41 19.71 4.56
C GLY A 152 11.06 21.18 4.77
N ASN A 153 9.84 21.46 5.20
CA ASN A 153 9.33 22.79 5.48
C ASN A 153 10.00 23.33 6.76
N THR A 154 11.04 24.14 6.60
CA THR A 154 11.79 24.80 7.69
C THR A 154 11.03 26.01 8.24
N TYR A 155 9.70 25.96 8.34
CA TYR A 155 8.90 27.09 8.81
C TYR A 155 8.89 27.14 10.33
N SER A 156 9.52 28.18 10.86
CA SER A 156 9.30 28.66 12.22
C SER A 156 7.87 29.18 12.36
N GLN A 157 7.17 28.67 13.39
CA GLN A 157 6.11 29.33 14.17
C GLN A 157 4.63 29.25 13.70
N VAL A 158 3.89 28.35 14.36
CA VAL A 158 2.52 28.45 14.94
C VAL A 158 1.32 28.76 14.02
N SER A 159 1.45 29.61 13.02
CA SER A 159 0.32 30.12 12.21
C SER A 159 -0.18 29.11 11.17
N VAL A 160 0.72 28.45 10.44
CA VAL A 160 0.38 27.43 9.44
C VAL A 160 -0.23 26.18 10.09
N VAL A 161 0.28 25.80 11.27
CA VAL A 161 -0.16 24.61 12.03
C VAL A 161 -1.61 24.75 12.50
N LYS A 162 -2.00 25.94 13.00
CA LYS A 162 -3.39 26.22 13.38
C LYS A 162 -4.35 26.14 12.19
N GLY A 163 -3.93 26.59 11.01
CA GLY A 163 -4.73 26.51 9.78
C GLY A 163 -5.00 25.08 9.33
N LYS A 164 -3.95 24.23 9.26
CA LYS A 164 -4.07 22.82 8.86
C LYS A 164 -4.86 21.98 9.88
N ALA A 165 -4.63 22.19 11.18
CA ALA A 165 -5.37 21.49 12.24
C ALA A 165 -6.87 21.83 12.21
N ASN A 166 -7.22 23.12 12.05
CA ASN A 166 -8.63 23.53 11.93
C ASN A 166 -9.32 22.93 10.70
N PHE A 167 -8.60 22.79 9.58
CA PHE A 167 -9.14 22.17 8.36
C PHE A 167 -9.40 20.66 8.54
N LEU A 168 -8.49 19.95 9.22
CA LEU A 168 -8.65 18.53 9.57
C LEU A 168 -9.84 18.31 10.52
N ILE A 169 -9.96 19.13 11.56
CA ILE A 169 -11.07 19.05 12.52
C ILE A 169 -12.42 19.35 11.83
N ALA A 170 -12.47 20.33 10.93
CA ALA A 170 -13.66 20.64 10.16
C ALA A 170 -14.09 19.48 9.23
N SER A 171 -13.12 18.80 8.61
CA SER A 171 -13.38 17.67 7.71
C SER A 171 -13.88 16.42 8.44
N ILE A 172 -13.44 16.21 9.69
CA ILE A 172 -13.93 15.14 10.56
C ILE A 172 -15.37 15.42 11.00
N LYS A 173 -15.70 16.67 11.34
CA LYS A 173 -17.07 17.07 11.72
C LYS A 173 -18.08 17.05 10.58
N SER A 174 -17.67 17.31 9.34
CA SER A 174 -18.58 17.25 8.18
C SER A 174 -18.90 15.84 7.70
N SER A 175 -18.27 14.82 8.29
CA SER A 175 -18.39 13.41 7.92
C SER A 175 -19.16 12.58 8.96
N SER A 176 -19.77 13.24 9.95
CA SER A 176 -20.67 12.68 10.97
C SER A 176 -22.08 13.18 10.74
#